data_AF-A0A923AQ02-F1
#
_entry.id   AF-A0A923AQ02-F1
#
_cell.length_a   1.000
_cell.length_b   1.000
_cell.length_c   1.000
_cell.angle_alpha   90.00
_cell.angle_beta   90.00
_cell.angle_gamma   90.00
#
_symmetry.space_group_name_H-M   'P 1'
#
loop_
_entity.id
_entity.type
_entity.pdbx_description
1 polymer ?
#
loop_
_entity_poly.entity_id
_entity_poly.type
_entity_poly.pdbx_seq_one_letter_code
_entity_poly.pdbx_strand_id
1 'polypeptide(L)' 'MLKDQDRIFTNLYGMHDRSLKGAMKRGHWNGTAEIIQRGRDTLVEQVKASGLRGRGGAGF' A
#
# COMPACT_ATOMS: atom_id res chain seq x y z
N MET A 1 -11.74 12.71 -11.49
CA MET A 1 -11.27 12.95 -10.10
C MET A 1 -11.22 11.59 -9.40
N LEU A 2 -10.16 11.32 -8.62
CA LEU A 2 -9.99 10.03 -7.91
C LEU A 2 -11.07 9.89 -6.82
N LYS A 3 -11.72 8.72 -6.71
CA LYS A 3 -12.71 8.48 -5.65
C LYS A 3 -12.00 8.21 -4.33
N ASP A 4 -12.65 8.52 -3.22
CA ASP A 4 -12.05 8.36 -1.90
C ASP A 4 -11.68 6.92 -1.57
N GLN A 5 -12.48 5.95 -2.03
CA GLN A 5 -12.18 4.52 -1.90
C GLN A 5 -10.94 4.07 -2.68
N ASP A 6 -10.53 4.83 -3.71
CA ASP A 6 -9.36 4.52 -4.54
C ASP A 6 -8.08 5.15 -3.96
N ARG A 7 -8.18 5.93 -2.87
CA ARG A 7 -7.02 6.53 -2.20
C ARG A 7 -6.29 5.47 -1.37
N ILE A 8 -4.99 5.30 -1.63
CA ILE A 8 -4.13 4.38 -0.85
C ILE A 8 -3.84 4.95 0.56
N PHE A 9 -3.66 6.27 0.69
CA PHE A 9 -3.37 6.93 1.97
C PHE A 9 -4.65 7.50 2.61
N THR A 10 -5.45 6.63 3.22
CA THR A 10 -6.81 6.95 3.72
C THR A 10 -6.85 7.75 5.03
N ASN A 11 -5.76 7.79 5.82
CA ASN A 11 -5.67 8.59 7.05
C ASN A 11 -4.58 9.66 6.97
N LEU A 12 -4.42 10.28 5.80
CA LEU A 12 -3.38 11.27 5.55
C LEU A 12 -3.47 12.47 6.51
N TYR A 13 -4.69 12.87 6.88
CA TYR A 13 -4.93 14.02 7.76
C TYR A 13 -4.98 13.67 9.26
N GLY A 14 -4.82 12.39 9.63
CA GLY A 14 -4.81 11.96 11.04
C GLY A 14 -6.16 12.06 11.76
N MET A 15 -7.27 12.14 11.02
CA MET A 15 -8.63 12.20 11.58
C MET A 15 -9.09 10.87 12.20
N HIS A 16 -8.38 9.77 11.92
CA HIS A 16 -8.65 8.44 12.46
C HIS A 16 -7.50 7.96 13.37
N ASP A 17 -7.80 6.95 14.20
CA ASP A 17 -6.85 6.32 15.11
C ASP A 17 -5.52 5.94 14.42
N ARG A 18 -4.42 6.43 14.98
CA ARG A 18 -3.05 6.22 14.48
C ARG A 18 -2.37 4.99 15.08
N SER A 19 -3.01 4.32 16.04
CA SER A 19 -2.52 3.08 16.64
C SER A 19 -2.47 1.93 15.63
N LEU A 20 -1.77 0.85 15.99
CA LEU A 20 -1.77 -0.40 15.22
C LEU A 20 -3.19 -0.92 14.99
N LYS A 21 -4.05 -0.84 16.01
CA LYS A 21 -5.46 -1.25 15.92
C LYS A 21 -6.22 -0.41 14.89
N GLY A 22 -6.00 0.91 14.86
CA GLY A 22 -6.54 1.80 13.85
C GLY A 22 -6.05 1.48 12.44
N ALA A 23 -4.77 1.15 12.28
CA ALA A 23 -4.19 0.75 11.00
C ALA A 23 -4.78 -0.58 10.49
N MET A 24 -4.90 -1.60 11.34
CA MET A 24 -5.52 -2.88 10.97
C MET A 24 -6.97 -2.71 10.49
N LYS A 25 -7.74 -1.81 11.13
CA LYS A 25 -9.11 -1.48 10.68
C LYS A 25 -9.18 -0.86 9.29
N ARG A 26 -8.11 -0.20 8.82
CA ARG A 26 -8.01 0.38 7.47
C ARG A 26 -7.43 -0.59 6.44
N GLY A 27 -7.23 -1.85 6.79
CA GLY A 27 -6.70 -2.88 5.90
C GLY A 27 -5.17 -2.97 5.86
N HIS A 28 -4.45 -2.19 6.66
CA HIS A 28 -3.00 -2.43 6.84
C HIS A 28 -2.80 -3.80 7.52
N TRP A 29 -1.68 -4.46 7.22
CA TRP A 29 -1.34 -5.80 7.70
C TRP A 29 -2.27 -6.94 7.22
N ASN A 30 -3.25 -6.66 6.37
CA ASN A 30 -4.07 -7.70 5.77
C ASN A 30 -3.22 -8.55 4.79
N GLY A 31 -3.26 -9.87 4.93
CA GLY A 31 -2.62 -10.80 3.99
C GLY A 31 -1.09 -10.73 3.93
N THR A 32 -0.43 -10.10 4.92
CA THR A 32 1.02 -9.81 4.82
C THR A 32 1.87 -11.09 4.83
N ALA A 33 1.48 -12.10 5.60
CA ALA A 33 2.21 -13.36 5.65
C ALA A 33 2.13 -14.10 4.30
N GLU A 34 0.94 -14.13 3.70
CA GLU A 34 0.67 -14.74 2.40
C GLU A 34 1.39 -14.00 1.28
N ILE A 35 1.45 -12.67 1.33
CA ILE A 35 2.22 -11.85 0.38
C ILE A 35 3.71 -12.19 0.46
N ILE A 36 4.28 -12.31 1.67
CA ILE A 36 5.69 -12.68 1.86
C ILE A 36 5.97 -14.08 1.31
N GLN A 37 5.06 -15.03 1.55
CA GLN A 37 5.19 -16.42 1.10
C GLN A 37 5.20 -16.57 -0.43
N ARG A 38 4.67 -15.59 -1.20
CA ARG A 38 4.73 -15.60 -2.68
C ARG A 38 6.14 -15.49 -3.24
N GLY A 39 7.11 -15.10 -2.42
CA GLY A 39 8.51 -14.99 -2.81
C GLY A 39 8.87 -13.70 -3.53
N ARG A 40 10.16 -13.35 -3.47
CA ARG A 40 10.71 -12.09 -3.98
C ARG A 40 10.37 -11.83 -5.44
N ASP A 41 10.60 -12.83 -6.30
CA ASP A 41 10.52 -12.63 -7.75
C ASP A 41 9.08 -12.31 -8.19
N THR A 42 8.11 -13.01 -7.63
CA THR A 42 6.68 -12.73 -7.83
C THR A 42 6.33 -11.30 -7.43
N LEU A 43 6.83 -10.82 -6.28
CA LEU A 43 6.54 -9.46 -5.81
C LEU A 43 7.19 -8.40 -6.71
N VAL A 44 8.42 -8.64 -7.17
CA VAL A 44 9.12 -7.74 -8.09
C VAL A 44 8.36 -7.62 -9.41
N GLU A 45 7.92 -8.74 -9.98
CA GLU A 45 7.16 -8.72 -11.24
C GLU A 45 5.79 -8.06 -11.07
N GLN A 46 5.11 -8.24 -9.93
CA GLN A 46 3.86 -7.53 -9.64
C GLN A 46 4.05 -6.00 -9.57
N VAL A 47 5.12 -5.51 -8.94
CA VAL A 47 5.42 -4.07 -8.87
C VAL A 47 5.79 -3.50 -10.25
N LYS A 48 6.55 -4.25 -11.06
CA LYS A 48 6.84 -3.86 -12.46
C LYS A 48 5.55 -3.77 -13.27
N ALA A 49 4.70 -4.79 -13.18
CA ALA A 49 3.44 -4.87 -13.91
C ALA A 49 2.44 -3.75 -13.51
N SER A 50 2.52 -3.23 -12.28
CA SER A 50 1.67 -2.11 -11.85
C SER A 50 2.06 -0.77 -12.48
N GLY A 51 3.19 -0.69 -13.18
CA GLY A 51 3.71 0.55 -13.77
C GLY A 51 4.08 1.61 -12.73
N LEU A 52 4.39 1.20 -11.49
CA LEU A 52 4.80 2.13 -10.44
C LEU A 52 6.18 2.71 -10.79
N ARG A 53 6.31 4.03 -10.63
CA ARG A 53 7.57 4.78 -10.81
C ARG A 53 7.99 5.42 -9.49
N GLY A 54 9.27 5.78 -9.37
CA GLY A 54 9.85 6.43 -8.21
C GLY A 54 9.12 7.72 -7.84
N ARG A 55 8.68 7.81 -6.59
CA ARG A 55 7.96 8.98 -6.03
C ARG A 55 8.89 10.03 -5.41
N GLY A 56 10.21 9.88 -5.57
CA GLY A 56 11.24 10.81 -5.06
C GLY A 56 11.68 11.90 -6.03
N GLY A 57 11.03 12.05 -7.19
CA GLY A 57 11.32 13.10 -8.18
C GLY A 57 12.09 12.64 -9.42
N ALA A 58 12.88 11.56 -9.34
CA ALA A 58 13.61 11.02 -10.49
C ALA A 58 12.73 10.20 -11.46
N GLY A 59 11.65 9.60 -10.96
CA GLY A 59 10.71 8.83 -11.78
C GLY A 59 11.27 7.52 -12.38
N PHE A 60 12.26 6.88 -11.75
CA PHE A 60 12.75 5.56 -12.15
C PHE A 60 11.67 4.48 -12.06
#